data_AF-A0A3L8CB07-F1
#
_entry.id   AF-A0A3L8CB07-F1
#
_cell.length_a   1.000
_cell.length_b   1.000
_cell.length_c   1.000
_cell.angle_alpha   90.00
_cell.angle_beta   90.00
_cell.angle_gamma   90.00
#
_symmetry.space_group_name_H-M   'P 1'
#
loop_
_entity.id
_entity.type
_entity.pdbx_description
1 polymer ?
#
loop_
_entity_poly.entity_id
_entity_poly.type
_entity_poly.pdbx_seq_one_letter_code
_entity_poly.pdbx_strand_id
1 'polypeptide(L)'
;MDLRSLIVAVVLVLAGCATHARAPVVAPAVFVAPATWQQVDREIVAASQSATEQTKIYARGAMDYWRTRVYQLTEENFIPWFSSYWTQEWLSMKVSWYSISSQGEQDASAKRLAAYLLEQYQQRVLAPAAVEIDPEAILGLATAFYVDILQEELQRISQRHGVPMAQLNGRLQKVPAIALGPPPARNASLYQVMQAEPLNTLPAYAALIDKIHKAGGDKGVDSTDTAMAPVAKRASQRMEAEMAPRGAASAVAAAAGRFAGGLITVGVAGIRAILQANDRPDS
;
A
#
# COMPACT_ATOMS: atom_id res chain seq x y z
N MET A 1 -32.60 3.14 -68.94
CA MET A 1 -31.25 2.95 -68.36
C MET A 1 -30.35 2.45 -69.47
N ASP A 2 -29.38 3.25 -69.88
CA ASP A 2 -28.58 3.04 -71.08
C ASP A 2 -27.52 1.95 -70.87
N LEU A 3 -27.42 0.99 -71.80
CA LEU A 3 -26.45 -0.12 -71.74
C LEU A 3 -25.01 0.37 -71.60
N ARG A 4 -24.72 1.55 -72.17
CA ARG A 4 -23.43 2.24 -72.06
C ARG A 4 -23.12 2.69 -70.63
N SER A 5 -24.14 3.14 -69.89
CA SER A 5 -23.98 3.53 -68.48
C SER A 5 -23.70 2.33 -67.58
N LEU A 6 -24.24 1.16 -67.94
CA LEU A 6 -24.01 -0.09 -67.24
C LEU A 6 -22.59 -0.62 -67.47
N ILE A 7 -22.07 -0.51 -68.69
CA ILE A 7 -20.70 -0.90 -69.03
C ILE A 7 -19.68 0.01 -68.31
N VAL A 8 -19.93 1.31 -68.26
CA VAL A 8 -19.03 2.25 -67.55
C VAL A 8 -19.01 1.99 -66.05
N ALA A 9 -20.18 1.68 -65.44
CA ALA A 9 -20.25 1.32 -64.03
C ALA A 9 -19.48 0.02 -63.73
N VAL A 10 -19.60 -1.00 -64.59
CA VAL A 10 -18.88 -2.27 -64.44
C VAL A 10 -17.37 -2.09 -64.58
N VAL A 11 -16.91 -1.26 -65.52
CA VAL A 11 -15.47 -0.97 -65.71
C VAL A 11 -14.90 -0.20 -64.50
N LEU A 12 -15.65 0.73 -63.92
CA LEU A 12 -15.21 1.47 -62.72
C LEU A 12 -15.13 0.59 -61.47
N VAL A 13 -16.07 -0.35 -61.29
CA VAL A 13 -16.03 -1.31 -60.16
C VAL A 13 -14.85 -2.29 -60.33
N LEU A 14 -14.59 -2.77 -61.55
CA LEU A 14 -13.47 -3.68 -61.83
C LEU A 14 -12.10 -2.98 -61.69
N ALA A 15 -11.99 -1.70 -62.05
CA ALA A 15 -10.76 -0.93 -61.85
C ALA A 15 -10.47 -0.66 -60.35
N GLY A 16 -11.51 -0.54 -59.52
CA GLY A 16 -11.38 -0.41 -58.07
C GLY A 16 -10.76 -1.65 -57.39
N CYS A 17 -11.00 -2.85 -57.93
CA CYS A 17 -10.45 -4.11 -57.40
C CYS A 17 -9.01 -4.41 -57.86
N ALA A 18 -8.49 -3.72 -58.88
CA ALA A 18 -7.14 -3.93 -59.40
C ALA A 18 -6.10 -2.97 -58.78
N THR A 19 -6.53 -2.01 -57.97
CA THR A 19 -5.61 -1.12 -57.26
C THR A 19 -5.03 -1.88 -56.07
N HIS A 20 -3.95 -2.62 -56.31
CA HIS A 20 -3.15 -3.21 -55.23
C HIS A 20 -2.83 -2.10 -54.22
N ALA A 21 -3.31 -2.28 -52.98
CA ALA A 21 -2.88 -1.46 -51.86
C ALA A 21 -1.36 -1.45 -51.88
N ARG A 22 -0.76 -0.26 -52.05
CA ARG A 22 0.69 -0.07 -52.04
C ARG A 22 1.21 -0.78 -50.80
N ALA A 23 2.05 -1.80 -51.00
CA ALA A 23 2.64 -2.56 -49.91
C ALA A 23 3.20 -1.57 -48.89
N PRO A 24 2.86 -1.70 -47.59
CA PRO A 24 3.36 -0.78 -46.58
C PRO A 24 4.89 -0.76 -46.69
N VAL A 25 5.44 0.44 -46.86
CA VAL A 25 6.90 0.64 -46.90
C VAL A 25 7.42 0.16 -45.55
N VAL A 26 8.04 -1.02 -45.54
CA VAL A 26 8.70 -1.56 -44.36
C VAL A 26 9.90 -0.64 -44.11
N ALA A 27 9.75 0.29 -43.16
CA ALA A 27 10.86 1.11 -42.71
C ALA A 27 12.01 0.17 -42.31
N PRO A 28 13.27 0.46 -42.71
CA PRO A 28 14.39 -0.38 -42.36
C PRO A 28 14.43 -0.54 -40.84
N ALA A 29 14.51 -1.79 -40.37
CA ALA A 29 14.59 -2.08 -38.95
C ALA A 29 15.80 -1.34 -38.36
N VAL A 30 15.54 -0.39 -37.45
CA VAL A 30 16.61 0.37 -36.79
C VAL A 30 17.49 -0.62 -36.05
N PHE A 31 18.72 -0.79 -36.52
CA PHE A 31 19.68 -1.66 -35.86
C PHE A 31 20.26 -0.93 -34.64
N VAL A 32 19.99 -1.46 -33.46
CA VAL A 32 20.55 -0.95 -32.20
C VAL A 32 21.76 -1.81 -31.83
N ALA A 33 22.92 -1.17 -31.71
CA ALA A 33 24.17 -1.86 -31.40
C ALA A 33 24.13 -2.53 -30.01
N PRO A 34 24.80 -3.68 -29.80
CA PRO A 34 24.86 -4.35 -28.50
C PRO A 34 25.39 -3.46 -27.35
N ALA A 35 26.35 -2.56 -27.66
CA ALA A 35 26.89 -1.62 -26.68
C ALA A 35 25.83 -0.61 -26.19
N THR A 36 25.01 -0.06 -27.10
CA THR A 36 23.87 0.80 -26.77
C THR A 36 22.89 0.06 -25.88
N TRP A 37 22.62 -1.21 -26.21
CA TRP A 37 21.74 -2.06 -25.42
C TRP A 37 22.23 -2.33 -23.99
N GLN A 38 23.54 -2.48 -23.78
CA GLN A 38 24.13 -2.59 -22.45
C GLN A 38 24.04 -1.28 -21.65
N GLN A 39 24.06 -0.14 -22.33
CA GLN A 39 23.90 1.16 -21.69
C GLN A 39 22.43 1.40 -21.29
N VAL A 40 21.50 1.11 -22.19
CA VAL A 40 20.06 1.15 -21.93
C VAL A 40 19.70 0.27 -20.72
N ASP A 41 20.19 -0.97 -20.64
CA ASP A 41 19.89 -1.84 -19.50
C ASP A 41 20.39 -1.27 -18.16
N ARG A 42 21.59 -0.68 -18.14
CA ARG A 42 22.13 -0.04 -16.95
C ARG A 42 21.29 1.17 -16.53
N GLU A 43 20.83 1.97 -17.49
CA GLU A 43 19.98 3.12 -17.25
C GLU A 43 18.57 2.70 -16.76
N ILE A 44 18.01 1.61 -17.27
CA ILE A 44 16.73 1.05 -16.78
C ILE A 44 16.85 0.64 -15.30
N VAL A 45 17.95 -0.04 -14.94
CA VAL A 45 18.20 -0.42 -13.54
C VAL A 45 18.35 0.83 -12.66
N ALA A 46 19.11 1.83 -13.10
CA ALA A 46 19.29 3.07 -12.37
C ALA A 46 17.98 3.86 -12.22
N ALA A 47 17.17 3.93 -13.28
CA ALA A 47 15.85 4.55 -13.27
C ALA A 47 14.90 3.84 -12.28
N SER A 48 14.87 2.50 -12.31
CA SER A 48 14.09 1.71 -11.34
C SER A 48 14.53 1.96 -9.90
N GLN A 49 15.83 2.06 -9.62
CA GLN A 49 16.35 2.36 -8.28
C GLN A 49 15.94 3.77 -7.83
N SER A 50 16.07 4.77 -8.71
CA SER A 50 15.62 6.14 -8.44
C SER A 50 14.11 6.22 -8.18
N ALA A 51 13.30 5.59 -9.02
CA ALA A 51 11.85 5.51 -8.85
C ALA A 51 11.47 4.84 -7.52
N THR A 52 12.22 3.81 -7.10
CA THR A 52 12.03 3.15 -5.81
C THR A 52 12.26 4.11 -4.64
N GLU A 53 13.35 4.89 -4.65
CA GLU A 53 13.62 5.83 -3.55
C GLU A 53 12.60 6.98 -3.51
N GLN A 54 12.17 7.50 -4.66
CA GLN A 54 11.10 8.50 -4.72
C GLN A 54 9.77 7.95 -4.19
N THR A 55 9.42 6.73 -4.59
CA THR A 55 8.21 6.04 -4.12
C THR A 55 8.24 5.78 -2.62
N LYS A 56 9.40 5.44 -2.07
CA LYS A 56 9.60 5.23 -0.64
C LYS A 56 9.45 6.52 0.17
N ILE A 57 9.91 7.66 -0.37
CA ILE A 57 9.67 8.98 0.23
C ILE A 57 8.16 9.27 0.25
N TYR A 58 7.47 9.07 -0.89
CA TYR A 58 6.02 9.23 -0.97
C TYR A 58 5.28 8.35 0.04
N ALA A 59 5.55 7.04 0.06
CA ALA A 59 4.87 6.10 0.95
C ALA A 59 5.12 6.41 2.43
N ARG A 60 6.34 6.83 2.79
CA ARG A 60 6.65 7.28 4.16
C ARG A 60 5.88 8.54 4.52
N GLY A 61 5.88 9.55 3.64
CA GLY A 61 5.13 10.79 3.85
C GLY A 61 3.63 10.54 4.02
N ALA A 62 3.06 9.67 3.18
CA ALA A 62 1.66 9.24 3.28
C ALA A 62 1.36 8.54 4.61
N MET A 63 2.21 7.59 5.02
CA MET A 63 2.05 6.88 6.30
C MET A 63 2.24 7.78 7.51
N ASP A 64 3.15 8.75 7.44
CA ASP A 64 3.40 9.72 8.51
C ASP A 64 2.23 10.69 8.65
N TYR A 65 1.67 11.14 7.52
CA TYR A 65 0.46 11.94 7.50
C TYR A 65 -0.73 11.17 8.09
N TRP A 66 -0.98 9.93 7.64
CA TRP A 66 -2.01 9.05 8.20
C TRP A 66 -1.88 8.92 9.71
N ARG A 67 -0.68 8.59 10.19
CA ARG A 67 -0.41 8.43 11.63
C ARG A 67 -0.66 9.71 12.41
N THR A 68 -0.24 10.85 11.86
CA THR A 68 -0.49 12.17 12.44
C THR A 68 -1.98 12.44 12.54
N ARG A 69 -2.75 12.10 11.51
CA ARG A 69 -4.19 12.29 11.50
C ARG A 69 -4.91 11.40 12.50
N VAL A 70 -4.51 10.14 12.62
CA VAL A 70 -4.97 9.22 13.67
C VAL A 70 -4.71 9.80 15.06
N TYR A 71 -3.54 10.40 15.31
CA TYR A 71 -3.26 11.04 16.61
C TYR A 71 -4.16 12.24 16.86
N GLN A 72 -4.33 13.14 15.89
CA GLN A 72 -5.21 14.30 16.02
C GLN A 72 -6.64 13.89 16.32
N LEU A 73 -7.21 12.96 15.55
CA LEU A 73 -8.57 12.48 15.75
C LEU A 73 -8.73 11.72 17.08
N THR A 74 -7.66 11.09 17.58
CA THR A 74 -7.66 10.49 18.92
C THR A 74 -7.84 11.56 20.00
N GLU A 75 -7.07 12.65 19.92
CA GLU A 75 -7.13 13.78 20.87
C GLU A 75 -8.42 14.60 20.73
N GLU A 76 -8.93 14.77 19.51
CA GLU A 76 -10.10 15.62 19.22
C GLU A 76 -11.42 14.88 19.47
N ASN A 77 -11.51 13.58 19.11
CA ASN A 77 -12.78 12.86 19.08
C ASN A 77 -12.86 11.73 20.09
N PHE A 78 -11.77 10.99 20.30
CA PHE A 78 -11.81 9.78 21.14
C PHE A 78 -11.58 10.09 22.62
N ILE A 79 -10.52 10.81 22.97
CA ILE A 79 -10.18 11.12 24.37
C ILE A 79 -11.30 11.94 25.04
N PRO A 80 -11.86 13.00 24.43
CA PRO A 80 -12.93 13.77 25.06
C PRO A 80 -14.20 12.95 25.25
N TRP A 81 -14.55 12.08 24.28
CA TRP A 81 -15.68 11.16 24.43
C TRP A 81 -15.44 10.14 25.54
N PHE A 82 -14.27 9.49 25.54
CA PHE A 82 -13.91 8.44 26.49
C PHE A 82 -13.83 8.97 27.92
N SER A 83 -13.22 10.14 28.11
CA SER A 83 -13.07 10.79 29.43
C SER A 83 -14.33 11.52 29.90
N SER A 84 -15.35 11.67 29.04
CA SER A 84 -16.59 12.33 29.46
C SER A 84 -17.27 11.56 30.58
N TYR A 85 -17.83 12.31 31.53
CA TYR A 85 -18.52 11.77 32.69
C TYR A 85 -19.58 10.72 32.28
N TRP A 86 -20.36 11.04 31.24
CA TRP A 86 -21.46 10.17 30.85
C TRP A 86 -21.02 8.87 30.17
N THR A 87 -19.91 8.90 29.42
CA THR A 87 -19.31 7.68 28.88
C THR A 87 -18.73 6.81 30.00
N GLN A 88 -18.06 7.40 30.99
CA GLN A 88 -17.50 6.64 32.12
C GLN A 88 -18.59 5.93 32.94
N GLU A 89 -19.68 6.62 33.28
CA GLU A 89 -20.83 6.03 33.97
C GLU A 89 -21.44 4.88 33.17
N TRP A 90 -21.65 5.08 31.86
CA TRP A 90 -22.21 4.06 31.00
C TRP A 90 -21.27 2.84 30.81
N LEU A 91 -19.95 3.06 30.69
CA LEU A 91 -18.96 1.98 30.61
C LEU A 91 -18.93 1.16 31.90
N SER A 92 -19.00 1.83 33.06
CA SER A 92 -19.11 1.18 34.38
C SER A 92 -20.34 0.27 34.49
N MET A 93 -21.49 0.76 34.01
CA MET A 93 -22.72 -0.04 33.94
C MET A 93 -22.57 -1.26 33.02
N LYS A 94 -21.95 -1.09 31.85
CA LYS A 94 -21.70 -2.20 30.91
C LYS A 94 -20.78 -3.28 31.49
N VAL A 95 -19.68 -2.90 32.11
CA VAL A 95 -18.75 -3.85 32.74
C VAL A 95 -19.44 -4.65 33.84
N SER A 96 -20.27 -3.97 34.64
CA SER A 96 -21.07 -4.61 35.70
C SER A 96 -22.09 -5.61 35.13
N TRP A 97 -22.73 -5.30 34.00
CA TRP A 97 -23.61 -6.25 33.32
C TRP A 97 -22.85 -7.44 32.72
N TYR A 98 -21.68 -7.20 32.12
CA TYR A 98 -20.87 -8.24 31.52
C TYR A 98 -20.25 -9.20 32.53
N SER A 99 -19.92 -8.73 33.74
CA SER A 99 -19.43 -9.61 34.81
C SER A 99 -20.53 -10.51 35.39
N ILE A 100 -21.77 -10.03 35.43
CA ILE A 100 -22.93 -10.83 35.87
C ILE A 100 -23.30 -11.88 34.82
N SER A 101 -23.19 -11.54 33.53
CA SER A 101 -23.58 -12.42 32.42
C SER A 101 -22.49 -13.41 31.97
N SER A 102 -21.26 -13.33 32.50
CA SER A 102 -20.15 -14.15 32.04
C SER A 102 -20.12 -15.60 32.54
N GLN A 103 -21.12 -16.08 33.30
CA GLN A 103 -21.26 -17.47 33.76
C GLN A 103 -19.95 -18.16 34.25
N GLY A 104 -19.04 -17.39 34.87
CA GLY A 104 -17.77 -17.92 35.40
C GLY A 104 -16.59 -17.95 34.42
N GLU A 105 -16.74 -17.50 33.18
CA GLU A 105 -15.63 -17.37 32.23
C GLU A 105 -14.75 -16.17 32.61
N GLN A 106 -13.50 -16.43 33.02
CA GLN A 106 -12.51 -15.39 33.30
C GLN A 106 -12.24 -14.57 32.03
N ASP A 107 -12.15 -13.24 32.19
CA ASP A 107 -11.85 -12.26 31.14
C ASP A 107 -12.92 -12.03 30.06
N ALA A 108 -14.09 -12.67 30.13
CA ALA A 108 -15.14 -12.45 29.12
C ALA A 108 -15.69 -11.01 29.11
N SER A 109 -15.81 -10.36 30.27
CA SER A 109 -16.24 -8.97 30.39
C SER A 109 -15.20 -7.99 29.85
N ALA A 110 -13.93 -8.23 30.20
CA ALA A 110 -12.75 -7.54 29.71
C ALA A 110 -12.66 -7.54 28.18
N LYS A 111 -12.78 -8.72 27.55
CA LYS A 111 -12.74 -8.87 26.09
C LYS A 111 -13.88 -8.13 25.40
N ARG A 112 -15.10 -8.21 25.94
CA ARG A 112 -16.26 -7.49 25.39
C ARG A 112 -16.10 -5.97 25.50
N LEU A 113 -15.53 -5.48 26.59
CA LEU A 113 -15.22 -4.06 26.75
C LEU A 113 -14.16 -3.61 25.75
N ALA A 114 -13.07 -4.36 25.61
CA ALA A 114 -12.00 -4.07 24.66
C ALA A 114 -12.52 -4.02 23.21
N ALA A 115 -13.34 -5.01 22.82
CA ALA A 115 -13.99 -5.03 21.51
C ALA A 115 -14.87 -3.80 21.28
N TYR A 116 -15.65 -3.39 22.30
CA TYR A 116 -16.48 -2.19 22.21
C TYR A 116 -15.65 -0.89 22.09
N LEU A 117 -14.60 -0.74 22.91
CA LEU A 117 -13.72 0.43 22.84
C LEU A 117 -13.00 0.51 21.50
N LEU A 118 -12.59 -0.63 20.95
CA LEU A 118 -12.02 -0.70 19.62
C LEU A 118 -13.02 -0.29 18.54
N GLU A 119 -14.27 -0.77 18.60
CA GLU A 119 -15.32 -0.36 17.65
C GLU A 119 -15.53 1.15 17.69
N GLN A 120 -15.56 1.75 18.88
CA GLN A 120 -15.66 3.20 19.03
C GLN A 120 -14.42 3.93 18.50
N TYR A 121 -13.23 3.38 18.72
CA TYR A 121 -11.99 3.93 18.18
C TYR A 121 -11.97 3.85 16.65
N GLN A 122 -12.41 2.74 16.07
CA GLN A 122 -12.56 2.58 14.63
C GLN A 122 -13.50 3.64 14.05
N GLN A 123 -14.70 3.80 14.62
CA GLN A 123 -15.71 4.74 14.13
C GLN A 123 -15.29 6.21 14.29
N ARG A 124 -14.58 6.56 15.37
CA ARG A 124 -14.25 7.95 15.71
C ARG A 124 -12.89 8.43 15.22
N VAL A 125 -11.98 7.49 14.97
CA VAL A 125 -10.58 7.80 14.63
C VAL A 125 -10.18 7.16 13.31
N LEU A 126 -10.24 5.83 13.20
CA LEU A 126 -9.66 5.13 12.04
C LEU A 126 -10.48 5.34 10.76
N ALA A 127 -11.81 5.24 10.82
CA ALA A 127 -12.67 5.45 9.67
C ALA A 127 -12.60 6.90 9.15
N PRO A 128 -12.67 7.95 10.00
CA PRO A 128 -12.45 9.32 9.54
C PRO A 128 -11.03 9.56 8.98
N ALA A 129 -10.00 8.97 9.59
CA ALA A 129 -8.63 9.05 9.06
C ALA A 129 -8.51 8.38 7.68
N ALA A 130 -9.16 7.23 7.48
CA ALA A 130 -9.14 6.49 6.22
C ALA A 130 -9.86 7.23 5.07
N VAL A 131 -10.84 8.08 5.37
CA VAL A 131 -11.48 8.95 4.36
C VAL A 131 -10.49 9.96 3.79
N GLU A 132 -9.58 10.48 4.62
CA GLU A 132 -8.54 11.42 4.16
C GLU A 132 -7.36 10.70 3.52
N ILE A 133 -6.89 9.61 4.14
CA ILE A 133 -5.84 8.77 3.61
C ILE A 133 -6.03 7.33 4.07
N ASP A 134 -6.32 6.46 3.12
CA ASP A 134 -6.50 5.03 3.41
C ASP A 134 -5.14 4.33 3.46
N PRO A 135 -4.72 3.79 4.61
CA PRO A 135 -3.45 3.07 4.73
C PRO A 135 -3.39 1.82 3.84
N GLU A 136 -4.52 1.19 3.53
CA GLU A 136 -4.58 0.04 2.62
C GLU A 136 -4.33 0.47 1.16
N ALA A 137 -4.75 1.69 0.80
CA ALA A 137 -4.54 2.25 -0.54
C ALA A 137 -3.10 2.75 -0.76
N ILE A 138 -2.34 3.09 0.28
CA ILE A 138 -0.98 3.66 0.16
C ILE A 138 -0.06 2.77 -0.68
N LEU A 139 -0.11 1.45 -0.48
CA LEU A 139 0.70 0.50 -1.25
C LEU A 139 0.35 0.54 -2.74
N GLY A 140 -0.94 0.62 -3.07
CA GLY A 140 -1.44 0.73 -4.43
C GLY A 140 -0.98 2.03 -5.10
N LEU A 141 -1.18 3.15 -4.41
CA LEU A 141 -0.79 4.48 -4.90
C LEU A 141 0.72 4.61 -5.07
N ALA A 142 1.50 4.09 -4.12
CA ALA A 142 2.95 4.07 -4.21
C ALA A 142 3.43 3.24 -5.41
N THR A 143 2.82 2.08 -5.67
CA THR A 143 3.18 1.25 -6.83
C THR A 143 2.81 1.92 -8.14
N ALA A 144 1.65 2.58 -8.22
CA ALA A 144 1.27 3.38 -9.39
C ALA A 144 2.28 4.50 -9.64
N PHE A 145 2.66 5.24 -8.59
CA PHE A 145 3.66 6.30 -8.68
C PHE A 145 5.03 5.80 -9.15
N TYR A 146 5.46 4.61 -8.68
CA TYR A 146 6.67 3.96 -9.18
C TYR A 146 6.60 3.69 -10.69
N VAL A 147 5.45 3.16 -11.16
CA VAL A 147 5.24 2.84 -12.58
C VAL A 147 5.25 4.11 -13.43
N ASP A 148 4.59 5.18 -12.99
CA ASP A 148 4.56 6.46 -13.69
C ASP A 148 5.96 7.04 -13.90
N ILE A 149 6.78 7.08 -12.82
CA ILE A 149 8.17 7.56 -12.91
C ILE A 149 8.97 6.70 -13.90
N LEU A 150 8.83 5.37 -13.80
CA LEU A 150 9.60 4.46 -14.64
C LEU A 150 9.19 4.55 -16.12
N GLN A 151 7.89 4.69 -16.41
CA GLN A 151 7.41 4.90 -17.78
C GLN A 151 8.03 6.17 -18.39
N GLU A 152 8.08 7.27 -17.63
CA GLU A 152 8.66 8.52 -18.09
C GLU A 152 10.17 8.38 -18.35
N GLU A 153 10.91 7.75 -17.43
CA GLU A 153 12.34 7.49 -17.61
C GLU A 153 12.61 6.60 -18.83
N LEU A 154 11.78 5.59 -19.09
CA LEU A 154 11.92 4.72 -20.26
C LEU A 154 11.71 5.47 -21.58
N GLN A 155 10.76 6.41 -21.63
CA GLN A 155 10.59 7.28 -22.79
C GLN A 155 11.84 8.15 -23.00
N ARG A 156 12.40 8.72 -21.91
CA ARG A 156 13.64 9.50 -21.97
C ARG A 156 14.84 8.67 -22.42
N ILE A 157 14.98 7.43 -21.93
CA ILE A 157 16.03 6.48 -22.34
C ILE A 157 15.89 6.13 -23.83
N SER A 158 14.66 5.83 -24.28
CA SER A 158 14.37 5.53 -25.69
C SER A 158 14.80 6.69 -26.61
N GLN A 159 14.44 7.92 -26.26
CA GLN A 159 14.80 9.11 -27.03
C GLN A 159 16.31 9.38 -27.00
N ARG A 160 16.95 9.28 -25.83
CA ARG A 160 18.39 9.53 -25.66
C ARG A 160 19.26 8.59 -26.48
N HIS A 161 18.87 7.32 -26.58
CA HIS A 161 19.64 6.28 -27.27
C HIS A 161 19.13 5.97 -28.68
N GLY A 162 18.12 6.69 -29.17
CA GLY A 162 17.52 6.45 -30.49
C GLY A 162 16.92 5.07 -30.65
N VAL A 163 16.53 4.42 -29.54
CA VAL A 163 15.97 3.07 -29.53
C VAL A 163 14.47 3.15 -29.79
N PRO A 164 13.92 2.51 -30.83
CA PRO A 164 12.49 2.52 -31.06
C PRO A 164 11.73 1.90 -29.87
N MET A 165 10.66 2.55 -29.41
CA MET A 165 9.85 2.07 -28.29
C MET A 165 9.34 0.63 -28.48
N ALA A 166 9.04 0.21 -29.71
CA ALA A 166 8.64 -1.17 -30.00
C ALA A 166 9.76 -2.18 -29.66
N GLN A 167 11.02 -1.86 -29.94
CA GLN A 167 12.16 -2.72 -29.60
C GLN A 167 12.41 -2.72 -28.09
N LEU A 168 12.31 -1.55 -27.44
CA LEU A 168 12.43 -1.45 -25.99
C LEU A 168 11.33 -2.27 -25.29
N ASN A 169 10.08 -2.14 -25.71
CA ASN A 169 8.94 -2.91 -25.20
C ASN A 169 9.16 -4.43 -25.35
N GLY A 170 9.62 -4.89 -26.52
CA GLY A 170 9.95 -6.29 -26.74
C GLY A 170 11.08 -6.80 -25.83
N ARG A 171 11.97 -5.91 -25.39
CA ARG A 171 13.00 -6.24 -24.39
C ARG A 171 12.43 -6.29 -22.98
N LEU A 172 11.60 -5.32 -22.59
CA LEU A 172 10.94 -5.27 -21.28
C LEU A 172 10.00 -6.45 -21.04
N GLN A 173 9.43 -7.02 -22.10
CA GLN A 173 8.64 -8.25 -22.04
C GLN A 173 9.45 -9.47 -21.56
N LYS A 174 10.77 -9.45 -21.72
CA LYS A 174 11.68 -10.51 -21.26
C LYS A 174 12.20 -10.28 -19.84
N VAL A 175 11.95 -9.12 -19.25
CA VAL A 175 12.38 -8.78 -17.89
C VAL A 175 11.26 -9.18 -16.93
N PRO A 176 11.46 -10.18 -16.04
CA PRO A 176 10.46 -10.51 -15.03
C PRO A 176 10.40 -9.41 -13.96
N ALA A 177 9.21 -8.86 -13.72
CA ALA A 177 8.97 -7.87 -12.68
C ALA A 177 8.27 -8.49 -11.45
N ILE A 178 7.30 -9.38 -11.69
CA ILE A 178 6.63 -10.15 -10.65
C ILE A 178 6.86 -11.64 -10.94
N ALA A 179 7.44 -12.35 -9.98
CA ALA A 179 7.74 -13.78 -10.08
C ALA A 179 7.34 -14.51 -8.80
N LEU A 180 6.08 -14.91 -8.69
CA LEU A 180 5.53 -15.60 -7.51
C LEU A 180 5.46 -17.13 -7.67
N GLY A 181 5.91 -17.65 -8.81
CA GLY A 181 5.87 -19.08 -9.14
C GLY A 181 4.54 -19.50 -9.79
N PRO A 182 4.26 -20.80 -9.92
CA PRO A 182 3.02 -21.30 -10.49
C PRO A 182 1.78 -20.87 -9.67
N PRO A 183 0.61 -20.64 -10.33
CA PRO A 183 0.37 -20.66 -11.78
C PRO A 183 0.97 -19.45 -12.54
N PRO A 184 1.20 -19.56 -13.87
CA PRO A 184 1.79 -18.49 -14.69
C PRO A 184 1.12 -17.12 -14.56
N ALA A 185 -0.18 -17.08 -14.28
CA ALA A 185 -0.95 -15.85 -14.05
C ALA A 185 -0.44 -15.01 -12.86
N ARG A 186 0.36 -15.59 -11.96
CA ARG A 186 0.99 -14.89 -10.83
C ARG A 186 2.33 -14.25 -11.17
N ASN A 187 2.74 -14.31 -12.44
CA ASN A 187 3.97 -13.73 -12.93
C ASN A 187 3.66 -12.66 -13.97
N ALA A 188 4.45 -11.59 -13.99
CA ALA A 188 4.35 -10.52 -14.97
C ALA A 188 5.72 -9.99 -15.33
N SER A 189 5.89 -9.68 -16.61
CA SER A 189 7.03 -8.94 -17.12
C SER A 189 6.92 -7.45 -16.79
N LEU A 190 8.04 -6.73 -16.85
CA LEU A 190 8.07 -5.28 -16.65
C LEU A 190 7.17 -4.56 -17.66
N TYR A 191 7.14 -5.04 -18.91
CA TYR A 191 6.21 -4.54 -19.91
C TYR A 191 4.74 -4.66 -19.48
N GLN A 192 4.33 -5.82 -18.95
CA GLN A 192 2.95 -6.04 -18.52
C GLN A 192 2.57 -5.18 -17.30
N VAL A 193 3.50 -4.97 -16.36
CA VAL A 193 3.28 -4.09 -15.21
C VAL A 193 3.07 -2.64 -15.68
N MET A 194 3.89 -2.18 -16.62
CA MET A 194 3.81 -0.80 -17.11
C MET A 194 2.59 -0.54 -18.01
N GLN A 195 2.05 -1.55 -18.69
CA GLN A 195 0.90 -1.37 -19.58
C GLN A 195 -0.45 -1.58 -18.86
N ALA A 196 -0.42 -2.05 -17.62
CA ALA A 196 -1.64 -2.33 -16.86
C ALA A 196 -2.21 -1.03 -16.28
N GLU A 197 -3.25 -0.51 -16.93
CA GLU A 197 -4.04 0.62 -16.43
C GLU A 197 -5.49 0.19 -16.15
N PRO A 198 -5.93 0.16 -14.88
CA PRO A 198 -5.17 0.26 -13.63
C PRO A 198 -4.38 -1.01 -13.26
N LEU A 199 -3.34 -0.89 -12.44
CA LEU A 199 -2.44 -2.00 -12.03
C LEU A 199 -3.17 -3.20 -11.42
N ASN A 200 -4.29 -2.97 -10.72
CA ASN A 200 -5.12 -4.02 -10.11
C ASN A 200 -5.81 -4.94 -11.13
N THR A 201 -5.85 -4.58 -12.42
CA THR A 201 -6.33 -5.47 -13.49
C THR A 201 -5.36 -6.61 -13.76
N LEU A 202 -4.09 -6.47 -13.37
CA LEU A 202 -3.06 -7.48 -13.57
C LEU A 202 -3.15 -8.56 -12.48
N PRO A 203 -3.45 -9.83 -12.81
CA PRO A 203 -3.61 -10.89 -11.80
C PRO A 203 -2.35 -11.14 -10.98
N ALA A 204 -1.17 -10.96 -11.59
CA ALA A 204 0.11 -11.08 -10.90
C ALA A 204 0.29 -10.02 -9.82
N TYR A 205 -0.20 -8.80 -10.06
CA TYR A 205 -0.16 -7.72 -9.08
C TYR A 205 -1.14 -7.99 -7.94
N ALA A 206 -2.37 -8.40 -8.24
CA ALA A 206 -3.34 -8.79 -7.21
C ALA A 206 -2.78 -9.91 -6.30
N ALA A 207 -2.13 -10.92 -6.89
CA ALA A 207 -1.50 -12.01 -6.14
C ALA A 207 -0.27 -11.56 -5.32
N LEU A 208 0.43 -10.51 -5.75
CA LEU A 208 1.53 -9.90 -5.00
C LEU A 208 1.00 -9.15 -3.77
N ILE A 209 -0.04 -8.34 -3.96
CA ILE A 209 -0.69 -7.59 -2.88
C ILE A 209 -1.28 -8.55 -1.85
N ASP A 210 -1.99 -9.61 -2.27
CA ASP A 210 -2.49 -10.65 -1.36
C ASP A 210 -1.36 -11.31 -0.56
N LYS A 211 -0.21 -11.59 -1.19
CA LYS A 211 0.96 -12.15 -0.49
C LYS A 211 1.55 -11.16 0.51
N ILE A 212 1.60 -9.86 0.18
CA ILE A 212 2.08 -8.81 1.08
C ILE A 212 1.12 -8.66 2.26
N HIS A 213 -0.19 -8.63 2.01
CA HIS A 213 -1.21 -8.59 3.06
C HIS A 213 -1.14 -9.81 3.96
N LYS A 214 -0.98 -11.03 3.43
CA LYS A 214 -0.81 -12.24 4.25
C LYS A 214 0.47 -12.21 5.07
N ALA A 215 1.58 -11.77 4.47
CA ALA A 215 2.85 -11.64 5.19
C ALA A 215 2.80 -10.54 6.28
N GLY A 216 2.01 -9.50 6.06
CA GLY A 216 1.71 -8.45 7.03
C GLY A 216 0.73 -8.91 8.12
N GLY A 217 -0.30 -9.67 7.75
CA GLY A 217 -1.30 -10.26 8.64
C GLY A 217 -0.72 -11.32 9.57
N ASP A 218 0.14 -12.21 9.07
CA ASP A 218 0.94 -13.17 9.86
C ASP A 218 1.93 -12.47 10.81
N LYS A 219 2.22 -11.17 10.58
CA LYS A 219 3.09 -10.34 11.42
C LYS A 219 2.35 -9.19 12.13
N GLY A 220 1.02 -9.18 12.10
CA GLY A 220 0.15 -8.28 12.85
C GLY A 220 -0.62 -7.27 12.01
N VAL A 221 -1.93 -7.49 11.88
CA VAL A 221 -3.04 -6.50 11.95
C VAL A 221 -4.37 -7.20 12.30
N ASP A 222 -4.51 -8.52 12.09
CA ASP A 222 -5.74 -9.27 12.45
C ASP A 222 -5.95 -9.52 13.95
N SER A 223 -4.92 -9.29 14.78
CA SER A 223 -5.14 -9.16 16.21
C SER A 223 -5.22 -7.70 16.57
N THR A 224 -6.41 -7.30 16.98
CA THR A 224 -6.76 -6.03 17.60
C THR A 224 -5.80 -5.56 18.71
N ASP A 225 -4.98 -6.48 19.24
CA ASP A 225 -3.95 -6.20 20.26
C ASP A 225 -2.71 -5.47 19.72
N THR A 226 -2.30 -5.66 18.47
CA THR A 226 -0.97 -5.22 18.00
C THR A 226 -0.97 -3.83 17.37
N ALA A 227 -2.02 -3.47 16.62
CA ALA A 227 -2.12 -2.17 15.94
C ALA A 227 -2.39 -1.02 16.92
N MET A 228 -3.02 -1.32 18.05
CA MET A 228 -3.38 -0.35 19.08
C MET A 228 -2.35 -0.24 20.21
N ALA A 229 -1.41 -1.18 20.35
CA ALA A 229 -0.51 -1.24 21.50
C ALA A 229 0.25 0.07 21.80
N PRO A 230 0.81 0.83 20.83
CA PRO A 230 1.53 2.08 21.13
C PRO A 230 0.59 3.23 21.53
N VAL A 231 -0.58 3.30 20.91
CA VAL A 231 -1.59 4.34 21.16
C VAL A 231 -2.31 4.06 22.48
N ALA A 232 -2.73 2.81 22.70
CA ALA A 232 -3.31 2.34 23.95
C ALA A 232 -2.34 2.53 25.12
N LYS A 233 -1.06 2.16 24.98
CA LYS A 233 -0.05 2.36 26.02
C LYS A 233 0.11 3.84 26.41
N ARG A 234 0.08 4.76 25.44
CA ARG A 234 0.22 6.20 25.73
C ARG A 234 -1.07 6.83 26.21
N ALA A 235 -2.22 6.40 25.71
CA ALA A 235 -3.52 6.78 26.24
C ALA A 235 -3.65 6.33 27.71
N SER A 236 -3.23 5.11 28.05
CA SER A 236 -3.15 4.63 29.42
C SER A 236 -2.19 5.46 30.28
N GLN A 237 -0.97 5.74 29.81
CA GLN A 237 -0.02 6.59 30.54
C GLN A 237 -0.55 8.01 30.78
N ARG A 238 -1.30 8.57 29.82
CA ARG A 238 -1.88 9.90 29.95
C ARG A 238 -3.13 9.90 30.85
N MET A 239 -3.95 8.85 30.79
CA MET A 239 -5.03 8.62 31.74
C MET A 239 -4.49 8.48 33.17
N GLU A 240 -3.40 7.73 33.37
CA GLU A 240 -2.72 7.64 34.67
C GLU A 240 -2.21 9.02 35.13
N ALA A 241 -1.62 9.80 34.23
CA ALA A 241 -1.13 11.15 34.54
C ALA A 241 -2.24 12.16 34.83
N GLU A 242 -3.40 12.05 34.17
CA GLU A 242 -4.56 12.95 34.35
C GLU A 242 -5.49 12.50 35.49
N MET A 243 -5.40 11.24 35.93
CA MET A 243 -6.07 10.73 37.13
C MET A 243 -5.23 10.93 38.41
N ALA A 244 -3.91 11.08 38.30
CA ALA A 244 -3.00 11.37 39.40
C ALA A 244 -3.35 12.62 40.26
N PRO A 245 -3.95 13.72 39.75
CA PRO A 245 -4.26 14.89 40.57
C PRO A 245 -5.60 14.81 41.32
N ARG A 246 -6.45 13.80 41.08
CA ARG A 246 -7.80 13.72 41.67
C ARG A 246 -7.88 12.55 42.64
N GLY A 247 -7.40 12.78 43.86
CA GLY A 247 -7.32 11.82 44.97
C GLY A 247 -8.66 11.25 45.45
N ALA A 248 -9.28 10.38 44.65
CA ALA A 248 -10.38 9.52 45.04
C ALA A 248 -10.05 8.08 44.62
N ALA A 249 -9.54 7.31 45.58
CA ALA A 249 -9.36 5.87 45.45
C ALA A 249 -10.74 5.19 45.29
N SER A 250 -11.19 5.03 44.05
CA SER A 250 -12.35 4.20 43.71
C SER A 250 -11.86 2.85 43.19
N ALA A 251 -12.57 1.78 43.53
CA ALA A 251 -12.22 0.37 43.36
C ALA A 251 -11.97 -0.11 41.90
N VAL A 252 -11.91 0.81 40.94
CA VAL A 252 -11.66 0.56 39.51
C VAL A 252 -10.16 0.32 39.22
N ALA A 253 -9.26 0.86 40.05
CA ALA A 253 -7.81 0.68 39.90
C ALA A 253 -7.36 -0.80 39.98
N ALA A 254 -8.12 -1.64 40.71
CA ALA A 254 -7.82 -3.07 40.82
C ALA A 254 -8.13 -3.87 39.52
N ALA A 255 -9.01 -3.36 38.66
CA ALA A 255 -9.28 -3.96 37.35
C ALA A 255 -8.29 -3.48 36.28
N ALA A 256 -7.86 -2.21 36.33
CA ALA A 256 -6.87 -1.66 35.40
C ALA A 256 -5.45 -2.23 35.64
N GLY A 257 -5.07 -2.47 36.90
CA GLY A 257 -3.76 -3.02 37.26
C GLY A 257 -3.51 -4.46 36.80
N ARG A 258 -4.55 -5.21 36.42
CA ARG A 258 -4.43 -6.61 35.95
C ARG A 258 -4.35 -6.78 34.42
N PHE A 259 -4.46 -5.71 33.65
CA PHE A 259 -4.12 -5.71 32.22
C PHE A 259 -2.65 -5.38 31.94
N ALA A 260 -1.86 -5.04 32.97
CA ALA A 260 -0.42 -4.84 32.87
C ALA A 260 0.39 -6.16 32.86
N GLY A 261 -0.27 -7.32 32.91
CA GLY A 261 0.36 -8.61 33.23
C GLY A 261 0.66 -9.55 32.07
N GLY A 262 0.33 -9.22 30.83
CA GLY A 262 0.67 -10.09 29.72
C GLY A 262 0.52 -9.39 28.39
N LEU A 263 1.64 -9.08 27.76
CA LEU A 263 1.87 -9.27 26.32
C LEU A 263 3.35 -9.00 26.01
N ILE A 264 4.09 -10.11 26.05
CA ILE A 264 5.10 -10.54 25.08
C ILE A 264 5.79 -9.41 24.30
N THR A 265 6.97 -9.09 24.79
CA THR A 265 8.08 -8.52 24.02
C THR A 265 8.40 -9.35 22.77
N VAL A 266 8.34 -8.72 21.60
CA VAL A 266 9.16 -9.02 20.42
C VAL A 266 9.46 -7.64 19.82
N GLY A 267 10.69 -7.17 19.62
CA GLY A 267 11.94 -7.84 19.31
C GLY A 267 12.53 -7.08 18.13
N VAL A 268 12.96 -5.83 18.35
CA VAL A 268 13.71 -5.05 17.36
C VAL A 268 15.12 -5.61 17.32
N ALA A 269 15.33 -6.67 16.55
CA ALA A 269 16.66 -7.16 16.19
C ALA A 269 16.87 -6.92 14.69
N GLY A 270 17.82 -6.03 14.38
CA GLY A 270 18.36 -5.85 13.03
C GLY A 270 17.93 -4.56 12.32
N ILE A 271 18.54 -3.43 12.69
CA ILE A 271 19.25 -2.45 11.82
C ILE A 271 19.84 -1.38 12.77
N ARG A 272 20.82 -1.79 13.57
CA ARG A 272 21.82 -0.89 14.20
C ARG A 272 23.15 -1.62 14.23
N ALA A 273 23.74 -1.80 13.05
CA ALA A 273 25.11 -2.30 12.93
C ALA A 273 25.88 -1.79 11.68
N ILE A 274 25.30 -0.90 10.85
CA ILE A 274 26.03 -0.38 9.65
C ILE A 274 26.22 1.15 9.67
N LEU A 275 25.69 1.88 10.67
CA LEU A 275 25.90 3.33 10.78
C LEU A 275 26.83 3.75 11.94
N GLN A 276 27.55 2.81 12.56
CA GLN A 276 28.44 3.14 13.68
C GLN A 276 29.86 2.58 13.51
N ALA A 277 30.33 2.50 12.27
CA ALA A 277 31.72 2.17 11.95
C ALA A 277 32.52 3.37 11.39
N ASN A 278 31.94 4.58 11.31
CA ASN A 278 32.64 5.71 10.68
C ASN A 278 32.85 6.96 11.54
N ASP A 279 32.49 6.95 12.83
CA ASP A 279 32.85 8.04 13.74
C ASP A 279 33.65 7.52 14.92
N ARG A 280 34.95 7.35 14.67
CA ARG A 280 36.00 7.55 15.67
C ARG A 280 36.91 8.67 15.16
N PRO A 281 37.00 9.79 15.87
CA PRO A 281 38.22 10.55 15.99
C PRO A 281 38.90 10.22 17.32
N ASP A 282 40.22 10.05 17.24
CA ASP A 282 41.15 9.82 18.33
C ASP A 282 41.13 10.95 19.37
N SER A 283 41.14 10.60 20.66
CA SER A 283 41.91 11.21 21.76
C SER A 283 41.65 10.43 23.05
#